data_AF-A0A7X8C9R9-F1
#
_entry.id   AF-A0A7X8C9R9-F1
#
_cell.length_a   1.000
_cell.length_b   1.000
_cell.length_c   1.000
_cell.angle_alpha   90.00
_cell.angle_beta   90.00
_cell.angle_gamma   90.00
#
_symmetry.space_group_name_H-M   'P 1'
#
loop_
_entity.id
_entity.type
_entity.pdbx_description
1 polymer ?
#
loop_
_entity_poly.entity_id
_entity_poly.type
_entity_poly.pdbx_seq_one_letter_code
_entity_poly.pdbx_strand_id
1 'polypeptide(L)'
;MKRIIVFLSIFLLFVSAKADEGMWMLPYIHQINIQKMNGMGCSLSAEDIYSDKNISLKDAVIVFGNGCTGVVVSRQGLIFTNHHCGFDAIQQHSSVEHNYLKDGFNAVRLEDEIPTPGLSVKFLVKIEDVTKQVLSRLPDTLSEKSRNGKINEISDSISKAAEKDTHYLAEVKPFFAGNEFYLLVYEEFKDVRLAFAPPSSIGNFGGDTDNWMWPRHTGDFSVFRVYASPDGQPAEYSKDNVPYVPKRFAAISNKGYQSDDFTMILGNPGSTSRYLTSFGVKFRMETGNQARIDVRGVKQTIWRSFMRKDEAINIAYANKYASSSNYWKNSIG
;
A
#
# COMPACT_ATOMS: atom_id res chain seq x y z
N MET A 1 -49.86 24.44 -8.64
CA MET A 1 -49.21 23.11 -8.62
C MET A 1 -48.10 22.97 -9.67
N LYS A 2 -48.36 23.10 -10.98
CA LYS A 2 -47.31 22.99 -12.03
C LYS A 2 -46.09 23.93 -11.83
N ARG A 3 -46.31 25.19 -11.43
CA ARG A 3 -45.22 26.15 -11.14
C ARG A 3 -44.39 25.77 -9.91
N ILE A 4 -44.98 25.14 -8.90
CA ILE A 4 -44.28 24.69 -7.68
C ILE A 4 -43.41 23.48 -8.00
N ILE A 5 -43.91 22.54 -8.82
CA ILE A 5 -43.14 21.37 -9.27
C ILE A 5 -41.92 21.81 -10.11
N VAL A 6 -42.09 22.76 -11.03
CA VAL A 6 -40.98 23.30 -11.83
C VAL A 6 -39.92 23.98 -10.94
N PHE A 7 -40.35 24.77 -9.95
CA PHE A 7 -39.42 25.39 -8.99
C PHE A 7 -38.68 24.35 -8.12
N LEU A 8 -39.37 23.28 -7.67
CA LEU A 8 -38.74 22.21 -6.89
C LEU A 8 -37.71 21.42 -7.73
N SER A 9 -38.03 21.11 -9.00
CA SER A 9 -37.12 20.43 -9.92
C SER A 9 -35.88 21.28 -10.23
N ILE A 10 -36.04 22.59 -10.37
CA ILE A 10 -34.91 23.52 -10.56
C ILE A 10 -34.07 23.60 -9.29
N PHE A 11 -34.68 23.63 -8.10
CA PHE A 11 -33.94 23.65 -6.83
C PHE A 11 -33.11 22.38 -6.59
N LEU A 12 -33.62 21.21 -7.01
CA LEU A 12 -32.90 19.94 -6.97
C LEU A 12 -31.69 19.89 -7.93
N LEU A 13 -31.69 20.66 -9.02
CA LEU A 13 -30.54 20.78 -9.92
C LEU A 13 -29.38 21.62 -9.34
N PHE A 14 -29.63 22.42 -8.29
CA PHE A 14 -28.62 23.25 -7.63
C PHE A 14 -28.00 22.62 -6.38
N VAL A 15 -28.45 21.43 -5.99
CA VAL A 15 -27.80 20.68 -4.91
C VAL A 15 -26.54 20.02 -5.49
N SER A 16 -25.44 20.76 -5.52
CA SER A 16 -24.14 20.17 -5.82
C SER A 16 -23.79 19.17 -4.72
N ALA A 17 -23.73 17.90 -5.07
CA ALA A 17 -23.13 16.90 -4.20
C ALA A 17 -21.66 17.28 -3.98
N LYS A 18 -21.32 17.63 -2.73
CA LYS A 18 -19.92 17.79 -2.32
C LYS A 18 -19.41 16.42 -1.89
N ALA A 19 -18.53 15.84 -2.70
CA ALA A 19 -17.73 14.70 -2.27
C ALA A 19 -16.47 15.25 -1.59
N ASP A 20 -16.22 14.88 -0.34
CA ASP A 20 -14.86 14.96 0.17
C ASP A 20 -14.04 13.90 -0.59
N GLU A 21 -13.05 14.36 -1.36
CA GLU A 21 -12.15 13.42 -2.02
C GLU A 21 -11.30 12.68 -0.97
N GLY A 22 -10.75 11.54 -1.38
CA GLY A 22 -9.90 10.74 -0.51
C GLY A 22 -8.90 10.00 -1.37
N MET A 23 -7.62 10.14 -1.00
CA MET A 23 -6.40 9.77 -1.73
C MET A 23 -6.01 10.82 -2.76
N TRP A 24 -5.19 11.76 -2.31
CA TRP A 24 -4.69 12.90 -3.10
C TRP A 24 -3.30 12.58 -3.66
N MET A 25 -3.04 13.00 -4.89
CA MET A 25 -1.71 12.86 -5.51
C MET A 25 -0.72 13.83 -4.89
N LEU A 26 0.45 13.32 -4.52
CA LEU A 26 1.49 14.11 -3.84
C LEU A 26 1.89 15.40 -4.59
N PRO A 27 2.05 15.40 -5.93
CA PRO A 27 2.37 16.62 -6.67
C PRO A 27 1.33 17.75 -6.55
N TYR A 28 0.08 17.42 -6.19
CA TYR A 28 -1.02 18.39 -6.11
C TYR A 28 -1.30 18.92 -4.70
N ILE A 29 -0.57 18.47 -3.68
CA ILE A 29 -0.79 18.90 -2.29
C ILE A 29 -0.73 20.42 -2.15
N HIS A 30 0.23 21.08 -2.80
CA HIS A 30 0.36 22.54 -2.78
C HIS A 30 -0.88 23.25 -3.35
N GLN A 31 -1.44 22.70 -4.42
CA GLN A 31 -2.53 23.35 -5.17
C GLN A 31 -3.90 23.13 -4.51
N ILE A 32 -4.12 21.96 -3.92
CA ILE A 32 -5.48 21.50 -3.59
C ILE A 32 -5.70 21.35 -2.07
N ASN A 33 -4.66 21.00 -1.31
CA ASN A 33 -4.86 20.45 0.04
C ASN A 33 -4.22 21.23 1.17
N ILE A 34 -3.05 21.84 0.96
CA ILE A 34 -2.23 22.33 2.09
C ILE A 34 -2.93 23.42 2.91
N GLN A 35 -3.66 24.33 2.26
CA GLN A 35 -4.41 25.37 2.98
C GLN A 35 -5.51 24.77 3.87
N LYS A 36 -6.24 23.76 3.37
CA LYS A 36 -7.25 23.03 4.14
C LYS A 36 -6.61 22.27 5.30
N MET A 37 -5.49 21.59 5.05
CA MET A 37 -4.74 20.85 6.08
C MET A 37 -4.26 21.77 7.20
N ASN A 38 -3.71 22.94 6.86
CA ASN A 38 -3.26 23.92 7.85
C ASN A 38 -4.42 24.48 8.68
N GLY A 39 -5.58 24.73 8.04
CA GLY A 39 -6.81 25.10 8.73
C GLY A 39 -7.34 24.00 9.69
N MET A 40 -6.93 22.75 9.49
CA MET A 40 -7.24 21.61 10.36
C MET A 40 -6.16 21.33 11.42
N GLY A 41 -5.10 22.14 11.50
CA GLY A 41 -4.02 21.98 12.49
C GLY A 41 -2.72 21.36 11.97
N CYS A 42 -2.59 21.11 10.66
CA CYS A 42 -1.31 20.73 10.07
C CYS A 42 -0.30 21.88 10.18
N SER A 43 0.89 21.60 10.72
CA SER A 43 1.99 22.56 10.80
C SER A 43 3.03 22.39 9.69
N LEU A 44 2.90 21.36 8.86
CA LEU A 44 3.81 21.09 7.74
C LEU A 44 3.47 21.96 6.54
N SER A 45 4.49 22.34 5.78
CA SER A 45 4.31 22.90 4.45
C SER A 45 4.06 21.80 3.40
N ALA A 46 3.63 22.19 2.20
CA ALA A 46 3.49 21.25 1.09
C ALA A 46 4.84 20.60 0.73
N GLU A 47 5.95 21.37 0.78
CA GLU A 47 7.29 20.86 0.49
C GLU A 47 7.81 19.90 1.55
N ASP A 48 7.42 20.07 2.82
CA ASP A 48 7.74 19.10 3.88
C ASP A 48 7.11 17.74 3.61
N ILE A 49 5.96 17.71 2.94
CA ILE A 49 5.23 16.49 2.60
C ILE A 49 5.80 15.89 1.30
N TYR A 50 5.85 16.68 0.23
CA TYR A 50 6.33 16.24 -1.08
C TYR A 50 7.19 17.31 -1.77
N SER A 51 8.39 16.91 -2.19
CA SER A 51 9.24 17.69 -3.09
C SER A 51 10.01 16.77 -4.02
N ASP A 52 10.10 17.12 -5.31
CA ASP A 52 10.98 16.42 -6.26
C ASP A 52 12.45 16.83 -6.13
N LYS A 53 12.72 17.93 -5.41
CA LYS A 53 14.06 18.54 -5.33
C LYS A 53 14.69 18.43 -3.94
N ASN A 54 13.86 18.54 -2.91
CA ASN A 54 14.29 18.57 -1.52
C ASN A 54 13.86 17.28 -0.81
N ILE A 55 14.53 16.98 0.31
CA ILE A 55 14.15 15.86 1.18
C ILE A 55 12.81 16.17 1.84
N SER A 56 11.83 15.29 1.72
CA SER A 56 10.47 15.45 2.27
C SER A 56 9.99 14.16 2.96
N LEU A 57 8.77 14.17 3.53
CA LEU A 57 8.18 12.98 4.15
C LEU A 57 8.04 11.79 3.18
N LYS A 58 7.94 12.02 1.87
CA LYS A 58 7.93 10.96 0.85
C LYS A 58 9.15 10.03 0.98
N ASP A 59 10.31 10.58 1.38
CA ASP A 59 11.56 9.83 1.44
C ASP A 59 11.64 8.89 2.66
N ALA A 60 10.67 8.98 3.58
CA ALA A 60 10.51 8.05 4.71
C ALA A 60 9.37 7.05 4.50
N VAL A 61 8.50 7.24 3.49
CA VAL A 61 7.34 6.37 3.23
C VAL A 61 7.63 5.52 2.00
N ILE A 62 7.52 4.21 2.16
CA ILE A 62 7.93 3.24 1.15
C ILE A 62 6.78 2.35 0.71
N VAL A 63 6.88 1.83 -0.52
CA VAL A 63 6.16 0.61 -0.89
C VAL A 63 6.87 -0.56 -0.22
N PHE A 64 6.15 -1.33 0.57
CA PHE A 64 6.66 -2.54 1.21
C PHE A 64 6.13 -3.78 0.50
N GLY A 65 7.03 -4.59 -0.05
CA GLY A 65 6.70 -5.74 -0.87
C GLY A 65 5.81 -5.35 -2.06
N ASN A 66 4.74 -6.11 -2.27
CA ASN A 66 3.90 -6.01 -3.47
C ASN A 66 2.62 -5.17 -3.30
N GLY A 67 2.48 -4.40 -2.21
CA GLY A 67 1.28 -3.57 -2.05
C GLY A 67 1.00 -3.01 -0.66
N CYS A 68 1.89 -3.23 0.30
CA CYS A 68 1.78 -2.58 1.61
C CYS A 68 2.54 -1.25 1.63
N THR A 69 2.32 -0.48 2.69
CA THR A 69 3.13 0.69 3.00
C THR A 69 4.03 0.38 4.20
N GLY A 70 5.26 0.86 4.14
CA GLY A 70 6.16 0.90 5.29
C GLY A 70 6.61 2.33 5.57
N VAL A 71 7.12 2.56 6.78
CA VAL A 71 7.73 3.84 7.17
C VAL A 71 9.11 3.59 7.77
N VAL A 72 10.11 4.32 7.30
CA VAL A 72 11.47 4.28 7.86
C VAL A 72 11.50 5.14 9.11
N VAL A 73 11.99 4.58 10.22
CA VAL A 73 11.93 5.20 11.56
C VAL A 73 13.29 5.36 12.23
N SER A 74 14.39 5.03 11.54
CA SER A 74 15.74 5.20 12.05
C SER A 74 16.76 5.58 10.99
N ARG A 75 17.94 6.05 11.43
CA ARG A 75 19.10 6.34 10.58
C ARG A 75 19.78 5.09 10.00
N GLN A 76 19.38 3.90 10.43
CA GLN A 76 19.91 2.61 9.99
C GLN A 76 18.82 1.78 9.31
N GLY A 77 17.92 2.43 8.57
CA GLY A 77 16.98 1.75 7.68
C GLY A 77 15.93 0.88 8.38
N LEU A 78 15.65 1.12 9.66
CA LEU A 78 14.60 0.37 10.38
C LEU A 78 13.23 0.79 9.83
N ILE A 79 12.39 -0.18 9.49
CA ILE A 79 11.09 -0.01 8.85
C ILE A 79 10.00 -0.55 9.77
N PHE A 80 8.95 0.22 9.99
CA PHE A 80 7.69 -0.26 10.55
C PHE A 80 6.67 -0.50 9.45
N THR A 81 5.99 -1.63 9.51
CA THR A 81 4.82 -1.97 8.69
C THR A 81 3.85 -2.82 9.52
N ASN A 82 2.71 -3.22 8.96
CA ASN A 82 1.77 -4.08 9.69
C ASN A 82 2.30 -5.51 9.85
N HIS A 83 1.84 -6.23 10.88
CA HIS A 83 2.12 -7.65 11.05
C HIS A 83 1.58 -8.44 9.86
N HIS A 84 0.37 -8.11 9.39
CA HIS A 84 -0.20 -8.79 8.22
C HIS A 84 0.56 -8.49 6.91
N CYS A 85 1.26 -7.34 6.82
CA CYS A 85 2.11 -7.00 5.68
C CYS A 85 3.43 -7.80 5.69
N GLY A 86 4.01 -8.02 6.86
CA GLY A 86 5.18 -8.88 7.05
C GLY A 86 4.85 -10.37 7.13
N PHE A 87 3.57 -10.76 7.10
CA PHE A 87 3.10 -12.10 7.46
C PHE A 87 3.63 -13.20 6.54
N ASP A 88 3.80 -12.91 5.25
CA ASP A 88 4.39 -13.85 4.30
C ASP A 88 5.86 -14.15 4.65
N ALA A 89 6.63 -13.12 5.02
CA ALA A 89 8.00 -13.28 5.49
C ALA A 89 8.07 -14.04 6.83
N ILE A 90 7.20 -13.70 7.78
CA ILE A 90 7.13 -14.39 9.08
C ILE A 90 6.79 -15.87 8.87
N GLN A 91 5.83 -16.17 7.98
CA GLN A 91 5.47 -17.54 7.62
C GLN A 91 6.62 -18.26 6.91
N GLN A 92 7.29 -17.63 5.95
CA GLN A 92 8.41 -18.19 5.20
C GLN A 92 9.53 -18.66 6.12
N HIS A 93 9.77 -17.93 7.21
CA HIS A 93 10.81 -18.25 8.20
C HIS A 93 10.32 -19.16 9.32
N SER A 94 9.02 -19.49 9.38
CA SER A 94 8.45 -20.34 10.43
C SER A 94 8.56 -21.82 10.08
N SER A 95 8.90 -22.63 11.08
CA SER A 95 8.81 -24.10 11.04
C SER A 95 8.10 -24.64 12.28
N VAL A 96 7.90 -25.95 12.36
CA VAL A 96 7.36 -26.58 13.57
C VAL A 96 8.32 -26.41 14.76
N GLU A 97 9.63 -26.44 14.51
CA GLU A 97 10.67 -26.21 15.52
C GLU A 97 10.80 -24.73 15.90
N HIS A 98 10.64 -23.82 14.94
CA HIS A 98 10.78 -22.37 15.12
C HIS A 98 9.55 -21.63 14.58
N ASN A 99 8.48 -21.58 15.37
CA ASN A 99 7.20 -21.06 14.92
C ASN A 99 7.04 -19.55 15.20
N TYR A 100 7.66 -18.71 14.37
CA TYR A 100 7.59 -17.26 14.54
C TYR A 100 6.18 -16.68 14.38
N LEU A 101 5.28 -17.35 13.65
CA LEU A 101 3.87 -17.00 13.61
C LEU A 101 3.25 -17.07 15.00
N LYS A 102 3.52 -18.14 15.74
CA LYS A 102 2.95 -18.39 17.07
C LYS A 102 3.65 -17.58 18.16
N ASP A 103 4.98 -17.62 18.16
CA ASP A 103 5.81 -17.19 19.29
C ASP A 103 6.40 -15.78 19.08
N GLY A 104 6.31 -15.23 17.86
CA GLY A 104 6.96 -13.98 17.48
C GLY A 104 8.45 -14.17 17.19
N PHE A 105 9.11 -13.07 16.85
CA PHE A 105 10.54 -13.02 16.55
C PHE A 105 11.15 -11.71 17.04
N ASN A 106 12.38 -11.76 17.54
CA ASN A 106 13.13 -10.59 17.99
C ASN A 106 14.63 -10.78 17.74
N ALA A 107 15.18 -10.04 16.78
CA ALA A 107 16.62 -9.97 16.57
C ALA A 107 17.26 -9.11 17.67
N VAL A 108 18.20 -9.69 18.43
CA VAL A 108 18.91 -8.95 19.49
C VAL A 108 20.03 -8.09 18.89
N ARG A 109 20.62 -8.55 17.79
CA ARG A 109 21.69 -7.88 17.05
C ARG A 109 21.38 -7.85 15.54
N LEU A 110 22.14 -7.04 14.80
CA LEU A 110 21.97 -6.90 13.35
C LEU A 110 22.20 -8.23 12.61
N GLU A 111 23.16 -9.02 13.07
CA GLU A 111 23.47 -10.35 12.54
C GLU A 111 22.38 -11.39 12.80
N ASP A 112 21.47 -11.15 13.76
CA ASP A 112 20.34 -12.02 14.05
C ASP A 112 19.14 -11.74 13.12
N GLU A 113 19.13 -10.61 12.41
CA GLU A 113 18.04 -10.25 11.49
C GLU A 113 17.99 -11.23 10.31
N ILE A 114 16.80 -11.77 10.01
CA ILE A 114 16.66 -12.87 9.04
C ILE A 114 16.49 -12.30 7.62
N PRO A 115 17.42 -12.57 6.68
CA PRO A 115 17.24 -12.19 5.27
C PRO A 115 15.96 -12.77 4.70
N THR A 116 15.18 -11.97 3.95
CA THR A 116 13.88 -12.40 3.42
C THR A 116 13.90 -12.40 1.89
N PRO A 117 14.28 -13.52 1.25
CA PRO A 117 14.36 -13.61 -0.21
C PRO A 117 13.02 -13.32 -0.89
N GLY A 118 13.05 -12.46 -1.90
CA GLY A 118 11.86 -12.06 -2.66
C GLY A 118 11.09 -10.87 -2.07
N LEU A 119 11.48 -10.37 -0.88
CA LEU A 119 10.96 -9.13 -0.34
C LEU A 119 11.81 -7.95 -0.82
N SER A 120 11.16 -6.94 -1.41
CA SER A 120 11.78 -5.66 -1.73
C SER A 120 11.03 -4.49 -1.08
N VAL A 121 11.70 -3.35 -1.00
CA VAL A 121 11.09 -2.06 -0.63
C VAL A 121 11.45 -1.01 -1.66
N LYS A 122 10.50 -0.12 -1.96
CA LYS A 122 10.67 0.92 -2.98
C LYS A 122 10.49 2.30 -2.37
N PHE A 123 11.49 3.15 -2.55
CA PHE A 123 11.44 4.57 -2.20
C PHE A 123 11.01 5.38 -3.41
N LEU A 124 10.00 6.24 -3.25
CA LEU A 124 9.56 7.11 -4.34
C LEU A 124 10.58 8.23 -4.58
N VAL A 125 11.19 8.25 -5.76
CA VAL A 125 12.15 9.27 -6.18
C VAL A 125 11.41 10.49 -6.71
N LYS A 126 10.55 10.31 -7.73
CA LYS A 126 9.75 11.39 -8.35
C LYS A 126 8.48 10.87 -9.01
N ILE A 127 7.54 11.78 -9.24
CA ILE A 127 6.33 11.56 -10.06
C ILE A 127 6.32 12.59 -11.18
N GLU A 128 6.09 12.16 -12.42
CA GLU A 128 6.08 13.02 -13.59
C GLU A 128 4.82 12.78 -14.44
N ASP A 129 4.12 13.84 -14.83
CA ASP A 129 2.98 13.76 -15.76
C ASP A 129 3.50 13.52 -17.19
N VAL A 130 3.17 12.34 -17.73
CA VAL A 130 3.52 11.92 -19.09
C VAL A 130 2.28 11.76 -19.98
N THR A 131 1.13 12.30 -19.55
CA THR A 131 -0.17 12.19 -20.24
C THR A 131 -0.06 12.62 -21.70
N LYS A 132 0.53 13.78 -21.97
CA LYS A 132 0.70 14.28 -23.35
C LYS A 132 1.59 13.38 -24.20
N GLN A 133 2.65 12.83 -23.61
CA GLN A 133 3.56 11.92 -24.30
C GLN A 133 2.87 10.60 -24.69
N VAL A 134 1.98 10.12 -23.82
CA VAL A 134 1.18 8.91 -24.08
C VAL A 134 0.08 9.20 -25.10
N LEU A 135 -0.78 10.18 -24.84
CA LEU A 135 -1.97 10.46 -25.66
C LEU A 135 -1.64 10.91 -27.08
N SER A 136 -0.55 11.66 -27.30
CA SER A 136 -0.14 12.08 -28.65
C SER A 136 0.25 10.92 -29.59
N ARG A 137 0.50 9.73 -29.03
CA ARG A 137 0.89 8.52 -29.77
C ARG A 137 -0.25 7.49 -29.84
N LEU A 138 -1.47 7.88 -29.47
CA LEU A 138 -2.66 7.04 -29.47
C LEU A 138 -3.71 7.58 -30.46
N PRO A 139 -3.77 7.04 -31.70
CA PRO A 139 -4.81 7.39 -32.65
C PRO A 139 -6.21 7.04 -32.10
N ASP A 140 -7.17 7.93 -32.32
CA ASP A 140 -8.58 7.72 -31.92
C ASP A 140 -9.29 6.62 -32.72
N THR A 141 -8.67 6.16 -33.81
CA THR A 141 -9.19 5.09 -34.68
C THR A 141 -8.91 3.67 -34.16
N LEU A 142 -8.14 3.53 -33.08
CA LEU A 142 -7.83 2.23 -32.50
C LEU A 142 -9.04 1.61 -31.81
N SER A 143 -9.25 0.31 -32.00
CA SER A 143 -10.15 -0.46 -31.13
C SER A 143 -9.64 -0.46 -29.70
N GLU A 144 -10.52 -0.66 -28.71
CA GLU A 144 -10.16 -0.62 -27.29
C GLU A 144 -9.02 -1.61 -26.94
N LYS A 145 -9.07 -2.84 -27.46
CA LYS A 145 -8.02 -3.84 -27.23
C LYS A 145 -6.67 -3.38 -27.79
N SER A 146 -6.66 -2.87 -29.03
CA SER A 146 -5.45 -2.36 -29.66
C SER A 146 -4.92 -1.11 -28.96
N ARG A 147 -5.83 -0.27 -28.43
CA ARG A 147 -5.48 0.91 -27.63
C ARG A 147 -4.73 0.53 -26.36
N ASN A 148 -5.21 -0.46 -25.60
CA ASN A 148 -4.53 -0.92 -24.38
C ASN A 148 -3.15 -1.51 -24.68
N GLY A 149 -3.03 -2.30 -25.75
CA GLY A 149 -1.73 -2.80 -26.21
C GLY A 149 -0.76 -1.66 -26.54
N LYS A 150 -1.23 -0.62 -27.22
CA LYS A 150 -0.42 0.54 -27.58
C LYS A 150 -0.02 1.39 -26.37
N ILE A 151 -0.93 1.57 -25.42
CA ILE A 151 -0.64 2.24 -24.13
C ILE A 151 0.51 1.52 -23.41
N ASN A 152 0.47 0.19 -23.32
CA ASN A 152 1.53 -0.59 -22.67
C ASN A 152 2.87 -0.42 -23.40
N GLU A 153 2.89 -0.53 -24.73
CA GLU A 153 4.11 -0.32 -25.53
C GLU A 153 4.73 1.06 -25.29
N ILE A 154 3.91 2.12 -25.30
CA ILE A 154 4.40 3.49 -25.06
C ILE A 154 4.89 3.65 -23.61
N SER A 155 4.14 3.13 -22.65
CA SER A 155 4.47 3.15 -21.22
C SER A 155 5.79 2.46 -20.93
N ASP A 156 6.03 1.30 -21.53
CA ASP A 156 7.29 0.55 -21.41
C ASP A 156 8.45 1.34 -22.02
N SER A 157 8.23 2.01 -23.17
CA SER A 157 9.25 2.85 -23.79
C SER A 157 9.64 4.05 -22.93
N ILE A 158 8.67 4.70 -22.28
CA ILE A 158 8.92 5.84 -21.38
C ILE A 158 9.66 5.35 -20.13
N SER A 159 9.20 4.23 -19.56
CA SER A 159 9.81 3.65 -18.35
C SER A 159 11.28 3.27 -18.61
N LYS A 160 11.56 2.52 -19.68
CA LYS A 160 12.93 2.15 -20.08
C LYS A 160 13.83 3.35 -20.34
N ALA A 161 13.29 4.44 -20.90
CA ALA A 161 14.06 5.66 -21.11
C ALA A 161 14.42 6.34 -19.77
N ALA A 162 13.54 6.27 -18.77
CA ALA A 162 13.79 6.82 -17.44
C ALA A 162 14.75 5.97 -16.60
N GLU A 163 14.81 4.66 -16.85
CA GLU A 163 15.72 3.72 -16.17
C GLU A 163 17.13 3.70 -16.79
N LYS A 164 17.26 4.10 -18.05
CA LYS A 164 18.49 3.99 -18.84
C LYS A 164 19.68 4.63 -18.11
N ASP A 165 20.76 3.86 -17.97
CA ASP A 165 22.02 4.26 -17.32
C ASP A 165 21.84 4.65 -15.83
N THR A 166 20.80 4.15 -15.17
CA THR A 166 20.52 4.34 -13.74
C THR A 166 20.21 3.00 -13.06
N HIS A 167 20.19 2.99 -11.72
CA HIS A 167 19.70 1.86 -10.91
C HIS A 167 18.23 1.99 -10.50
N TYR A 168 17.53 3.01 -11.01
CA TYR A 168 16.13 3.24 -10.68
C TYR A 168 15.20 2.27 -11.41
N LEU A 169 14.04 2.05 -10.80
CA LEU A 169 12.90 1.35 -11.38
C LEU A 169 11.86 2.40 -11.76
N ALA A 170 11.34 2.37 -12.97
CA ALA A 170 10.33 3.31 -13.42
C ALA A 170 9.08 2.58 -13.93
N GLU A 171 7.91 3.13 -13.64
CA GLU A 171 6.65 2.60 -14.15
C GLU A 171 5.70 3.73 -14.52
N VAL A 172 5.13 3.66 -15.74
CA VAL A 172 4.00 4.51 -16.12
C VAL A 172 2.70 3.85 -15.65
N LYS A 173 1.88 4.59 -14.91
CA LYS A 173 0.56 4.15 -14.46
C LYS A 173 -0.55 5.02 -15.03
N PRO A 174 -1.67 4.40 -15.46
CA PRO A 174 -2.86 5.13 -15.82
C PRO A 174 -3.60 5.63 -14.57
N PHE A 175 -4.08 6.86 -14.63
CA PHE A 175 -4.93 7.50 -13.63
C PHE A 175 -6.26 7.91 -14.27
N PHE A 176 -7.28 8.12 -13.45
CA PHE A 176 -8.61 8.54 -13.89
C PHE A 176 -9.16 7.71 -15.06
N ALA A 177 -9.11 6.38 -14.94
CA ALA A 177 -9.53 5.43 -15.98
C ALA A 177 -8.79 5.58 -17.33
N GLY A 178 -7.51 5.99 -17.30
CA GLY A 178 -6.67 6.13 -18.49
C GLY A 178 -6.80 7.48 -19.20
N ASN A 179 -7.39 8.49 -18.52
CA ASN A 179 -7.39 9.86 -19.00
C ASN A 179 -6.07 10.59 -18.72
N GLU A 180 -5.34 10.14 -17.70
CA GLU A 180 -4.03 10.69 -17.32
C GLU A 180 -3.01 9.55 -17.14
N PHE A 181 -1.73 9.86 -17.33
CA PHE A 181 -0.62 8.93 -17.20
C PHE A 181 0.53 9.58 -16.45
N TYR A 182 0.99 8.92 -15.39
CA TYR A 182 2.11 9.41 -14.59
C TYR A 182 3.23 8.38 -14.60
N LEU A 183 4.46 8.85 -14.78
CA LEU A 183 5.69 8.09 -14.58
C LEU A 183 6.07 8.19 -13.10
N LEU A 184 6.15 7.05 -12.43
CA LEU A 184 6.65 6.94 -11.07
C LEU A 184 8.05 6.35 -11.13
N VAL A 185 9.03 7.04 -10.55
CA VAL A 185 10.41 6.57 -10.46
C VAL A 185 10.71 6.18 -9.02
N TYR A 186 11.28 5.00 -8.84
CA TYR A 186 11.58 4.40 -7.56
C TYR A 186 13.04 3.98 -7.46
N GLU A 187 13.53 3.93 -6.23
CA GLU A 187 14.76 3.26 -5.85
C GLU A 187 14.38 1.98 -5.08
N GLU A 188 14.65 0.82 -5.67
CA GLU A 188 14.24 -0.48 -5.12
C GLU A 188 15.39 -1.19 -4.41
N PHE A 189 15.22 -1.50 -3.12
CA PHE A 189 16.15 -2.30 -2.33
C PHE A 189 15.62 -3.72 -2.13
N LYS A 190 16.49 -4.71 -2.32
CA LYS A 190 16.13 -6.14 -2.34
C LYS A 190 16.70 -6.96 -1.19
N ASP A 191 17.63 -6.39 -0.41
CA ASP A 191 18.05 -6.97 0.86
C ASP A 191 17.23 -6.35 2.00
N VAL A 192 16.14 -7.02 2.35
CA VAL A 192 15.24 -6.62 3.44
C VAL A 192 15.17 -7.77 4.43
N ARG A 193 15.44 -7.46 5.71
CA ARG A 193 15.58 -8.47 6.76
C ARG A 193 14.53 -8.30 7.84
N LEU A 194 13.96 -9.40 8.31
CA LEU A 194 13.03 -9.41 9.44
C LEU A 194 13.81 -9.12 10.71
N ALA A 195 13.40 -8.08 11.44
CA ALA A 195 14.03 -7.66 12.69
C ALA A 195 13.16 -7.96 13.92
N PHE A 196 11.85 -7.78 13.80
CA PHE A 196 10.92 -8.10 14.88
C PHE A 196 9.51 -8.41 14.36
N ALA A 197 8.84 -9.36 15.01
CA ALA A 197 7.41 -9.56 14.88
C ALA A 197 6.81 -9.97 16.24
N PRO A 198 5.70 -9.37 16.69
CA PRO A 198 4.97 -9.88 17.84
C PRO A 198 4.36 -11.26 17.50
N PRO A 199 4.03 -12.10 18.50
CA PRO A 199 3.27 -13.32 18.25
C PRO A 199 1.92 -13.00 17.60
N SER A 200 1.37 -13.91 16.79
CA SER A 200 0.08 -13.71 16.11
C SER A 200 -1.08 -13.46 17.09
N SER A 201 -0.96 -13.89 18.34
CA SER A 201 -1.92 -13.57 19.41
C SER A 201 -2.01 -12.07 19.70
N ILE A 202 -0.98 -11.29 19.37
CA ILE A 202 -0.95 -9.82 19.46
C ILE A 202 -1.11 -9.21 18.06
N GLY A 203 -0.29 -9.66 17.11
CA GLY A 203 -0.21 -9.13 15.74
C GLY A 203 -1.49 -9.31 14.92
N ASN A 204 -2.32 -10.30 15.29
CA ASN A 204 -3.63 -10.55 14.70
C ASN A 204 -4.68 -10.91 15.77
N PHE A 205 -4.60 -10.24 16.94
CA PHE A 205 -5.59 -10.41 18.01
C PHE A 205 -7.02 -10.21 17.49
N GLY A 206 -7.92 -11.11 17.89
CA GLY A 206 -9.31 -11.18 17.42
C GLY A 206 -9.49 -11.85 16.04
N GLY A 207 -8.42 -12.00 15.27
CA GLY A 207 -8.39 -12.71 13.99
C GLY A 207 -9.53 -12.31 13.05
N ASP A 208 -10.15 -13.31 12.42
CA ASP A 208 -11.25 -13.10 11.47
C ASP A 208 -12.47 -12.39 12.10
N THR A 209 -12.73 -12.60 13.40
CA THR A 209 -13.88 -12.00 14.10
C THR A 209 -13.76 -10.49 14.21
N ASP A 210 -12.56 -9.99 14.48
CA ASP A 210 -12.33 -8.55 14.67
C ASP A 210 -11.89 -7.86 13.37
N ASN A 211 -11.49 -8.61 12.34
CA ASN A 211 -11.09 -8.03 11.06
C ASN A 211 -12.21 -7.10 10.49
N TRP A 212 -11.87 -5.95 9.91
CA TRP A 212 -12.83 -4.91 9.49
C TRP A 212 -13.77 -4.32 10.57
N MET A 213 -13.54 -4.60 11.87
CA MET A 213 -14.37 -4.09 12.96
C MET A 213 -13.67 -2.98 13.76
N TRP A 214 -14.49 -2.08 14.31
CA TRP A 214 -14.18 -1.16 15.40
C TRP A 214 -15.22 -1.36 16.52
N PRO A 215 -14.88 -1.34 17.83
CA PRO A 215 -13.55 -1.14 18.45
C PRO A 215 -12.51 -2.20 18.07
N ARG A 216 -11.22 -1.86 18.18
CA ARG A 216 -10.10 -2.75 17.83
C ARG A 216 -8.96 -2.70 18.85
N HIS A 217 -8.36 -3.86 19.13
CA HIS A 217 -7.29 -4.04 20.13
C HIS A 217 -6.08 -4.83 19.59
N THR A 218 -5.88 -4.83 18.26
CA THR A 218 -4.79 -5.59 17.61
C THR A 218 -3.50 -4.78 17.58
N GLY A 219 -2.39 -5.37 18.03
CA GLY A 219 -1.04 -4.81 17.89
C GLY A 219 -0.44 -5.15 16.53
N ASP A 220 -1.08 -4.70 15.45
CA ASP A 220 -0.77 -5.09 14.07
C ASP A 220 0.48 -4.35 13.54
N PHE A 221 1.67 -4.78 13.97
CA PHE A 221 2.94 -4.27 13.48
C PHE A 221 4.01 -5.36 13.34
N SER A 222 4.93 -5.16 12.42
CA SER A 222 6.18 -5.91 12.29
C SER A 222 7.29 -4.95 11.88
N VAL A 223 8.53 -5.36 12.11
CA VAL A 223 9.71 -4.52 11.91
C VAL A 223 10.70 -5.24 11.01
N PHE A 224 11.16 -4.51 10.00
CA PHE A 224 12.17 -4.96 9.07
C PHE A 224 13.31 -3.95 9.04
N ARG A 225 14.42 -4.32 8.41
CA ARG A 225 15.50 -3.40 8.09
C ARG A 225 15.89 -3.56 6.63
N VAL A 226 16.05 -2.42 5.96
CA VAL A 226 16.63 -2.38 4.61
C VAL A 226 18.15 -2.31 4.68
N TYR A 227 18.81 -3.12 3.88
CA TYR A 227 20.25 -3.19 3.71
C TYR A 227 20.64 -2.73 2.30
N ALA A 228 21.88 -2.28 2.18
CA ALA A 228 22.48 -1.77 0.96
C ALA A 228 23.90 -2.32 0.81
N SER A 229 24.47 -2.22 -0.39
CA SER A 229 25.90 -2.46 -0.56
C SER A 229 26.72 -1.45 0.25
N PRO A 230 28.03 -1.70 0.51
CA PRO A 230 28.88 -0.79 1.30
C PRO A 230 28.98 0.65 0.77
N ASP A 231 28.70 0.88 -0.51
CA ASP A 231 28.63 2.20 -1.16
C ASP A 231 27.25 2.88 -1.00
N GLY A 232 26.31 2.25 -0.29
CA GLY A 232 24.97 2.74 -0.02
C GLY A 232 23.94 2.51 -1.13
N GLN A 233 24.30 1.78 -2.20
CA GLN A 233 23.39 1.50 -3.31
C GLN A 233 22.48 0.29 -3.05
N PRO A 234 21.33 0.19 -3.74
CA PRO A 234 20.53 -1.01 -3.69
C PRO A 234 21.30 -2.24 -4.19
N ALA A 235 21.21 -3.33 -3.44
CA ALA A 235 21.89 -4.57 -3.75
C ALA A 235 20.98 -5.78 -3.48
N GLU A 236 21.28 -6.88 -4.15
CA GLU A 236 20.82 -8.21 -3.73
C GLU A 236 21.44 -8.56 -2.38
N TYR A 237 20.89 -9.57 -1.70
CA TYR A 237 21.43 -10.02 -0.42
C TYR A 237 22.93 -10.39 -0.50
N SER A 238 23.70 -9.82 0.43
CA SER A 238 25.08 -10.20 0.72
C SER A 238 25.32 -10.13 2.22
N LYS A 239 26.22 -10.98 2.72
CA LYS A 239 26.69 -10.91 4.11
C LYS A 239 27.44 -9.61 4.41
N ASP A 240 28.01 -9.00 3.37
CA ASP A 240 28.79 -7.75 3.48
C ASP A 240 27.92 -6.50 3.35
N ASN A 241 26.62 -6.65 3.04
CA ASN A 241 25.70 -5.52 3.01
C ASN A 241 25.56 -4.90 4.41
N VAL A 242 25.37 -3.59 4.43
CA VAL A 242 25.27 -2.79 5.65
C VAL A 242 23.87 -2.18 5.77
N PRO A 243 23.41 -1.82 6.99
CA PRO A 243 22.16 -1.08 7.16
C PRO A 243 22.11 0.16 6.29
N TYR A 244 21.05 0.30 5.50
CA TYR A 244 20.86 1.46 4.62
C TYR A 244 20.67 2.74 5.44
N VAL A 245 21.30 3.82 4.99
CA VAL A 245 21.16 5.16 5.58
C VAL A 245 20.15 5.94 4.75
N PRO A 246 18.91 6.13 5.22
CA PRO A 246 17.86 6.78 4.44
C PRO A 246 18.06 8.30 4.37
N LYS A 247 17.57 8.91 3.28
CA LYS A 247 17.51 10.37 3.13
C LYS A 247 16.71 11.04 4.26
N ARG A 248 15.64 10.38 4.71
CA ARG A 248 14.79 10.81 5.84
C ARG A 248 14.23 9.59 6.57
N PHE A 249 13.95 9.76 7.86
CA PHE A 249 13.14 8.84 8.64
C PHE A 249 12.10 9.63 9.45
N ALA A 250 10.97 9.00 9.75
CA ALA A 250 9.91 9.59 10.57
C ALA A 250 10.29 9.54 12.06
N ALA A 251 10.20 10.68 12.74
CA ALA A 251 10.33 10.73 14.18
C ALA A 251 9.07 10.14 14.84
N ILE A 252 9.27 9.35 15.91
CA ILE A 252 8.18 8.74 16.67
C ILE A 252 7.84 9.65 17.86
N SER A 253 6.56 10.01 17.99
CA SER A 253 6.06 10.74 19.15
C SER A 253 5.58 9.78 20.23
N ASN A 254 6.05 9.98 21.46
CA ASN A 254 5.57 9.25 22.65
C ASN A 254 4.59 10.06 23.50
N LYS A 255 4.03 11.15 22.96
CA LYS A 255 3.14 12.06 23.68
C LYS A 255 1.67 11.59 23.73
N GLY A 256 1.34 10.53 23.01
CA GLY A 256 -0.05 10.08 22.81
C GLY A 256 -0.78 10.92 21.75
N TYR A 257 -2.08 10.70 21.65
CA TYR A 257 -3.01 11.39 20.75
C TYR A 257 -4.33 11.67 21.49
N GLN A 258 -5.06 12.68 21.03
CA GLN A 258 -6.35 13.10 21.57
C GLN A 258 -7.41 13.13 20.47
N SER A 259 -8.69 13.22 20.87
CA SER A 259 -9.74 13.55 19.92
C SER A 259 -9.38 14.84 19.18
N ASP A 260 -9.72 14.90 17.90
CA ASP A 260 -9.56 16.08 17.05
C ASP A 260 -8.10 16.47 16.70
N ASP A 261 -7.12 15.66 17.11
CA ASP A 261 -5.74 15.82 16.62
C ASP A 261 -5.67 15.64 15.10
N PHE A 262 -4.99 16.57 14.43
CA PHE A 262 -4.76 16.47 12.99
C PHE A 262 -4.01 15.18 12.65
N THR A 263 -4.58 14.38 11.74
CA THR A 263 -3.98 13.14 11.27
C THR A 263 -3.83 13.17 9.75
N MET A 264 -2.63 12.85 9.28
CA MET A 264 -2.32 12.69 7.87
C MET A 264 -1.75 11.29 7.62
N ILE A 265 -2.29 10.59 6.61
CA ILE A 265 -1.79 9.29 6.19
C ILE A 265 -1.18 9.43 4.81
N LEU A 266 0.09 9.07 4.69
CA LEU A 266 0.78 8.87 3.41
C LEU A 266 0.97 7.38 3.20
N GLY A 267 0.67 6.89 2.00
CA GLY A 267 0.85 5.49 1.67
C GLY A 267 0.47 5.19 0.23
N ASN A 268 0.42 3.89 -0.08
CA ASN A 268 0.31 3.37 -1.44
C ASN A 268 -1.02 2.61 -1.60
N PRO A 269 -2.16 3.30 -1.68
CA PRO A 269 -3.45 2.65 -1.83
C PRO A 269 -3.51 1.87 -3.15
N GLY A 270 -3.90 0.59 -3.09
CA GLY A 270 -3.86 -0.30 -4.26
C GLY A 270 -4.91 0.04 -5.33
N SER A 271 -6.19 0.06 -4.97
CA SER A 271 -7.25 0.37 -5.94
C SER A 271 -8.49 0.95 -5.27
N THR A 272 -9.22 1.77 -6.03
CA THR A 272 -10.56 2.24 -5.67
C THR A 272 -11.47 2.16 -6.89
N SER A 273 -12.78 2.29 -6.68
CA SER A 273 -13.74 2.36 -7.80
C SER A 273 -14.81 3.41 -7.50
N ARG A 274 -14.34 4.63 -7.19
CA ARG A 274 -15.18 5.76 -6.77
C ARG A 274 -16.23 6.18 -7.80
N TYR A 275 -15.96 5.95 -9.09
CA TYR A 275 -16.82 6.37 -10.20
C TYR A 275 -17.69 5.23 -10.76
N LEU A 276 -17.92 4.17 -9.99
CA LEU A 276 -18.84 3.12 -10.41
C LEU A 276 -20.26 3.65 -10.56
N THR A 277 -20.92 3.24 -11.64
CA THR A 277 -22.35 3.48 -11.82
C THR A 277 -23.16 2.63 -10.84
N SER A 278 -24.44 2.97 -10.65
CA SER A 278 -25.37 2.16 -9.85
C SER A 278 -25.45 0.71 -10.32
N PHE A 279 -25.39 0.47 -11.64
CA PHE A 279 -25.32 -0.88 -12.22
C PHE A 279 -24.01 -1.59 -11.86
N GLY A 280 -22.88 -0.89 -11.89
CA GLY A 280 -21.59 -1.44 -11.49
C GLY A 280 -21.53 -1.81 -10.00
N VAL A 281 -22.14 -1.00 -9.13
CA VAL A 281 -22.30 -1.30 -7.71
C VAL A 281 -23.18 -2.54 -7.51
N LYS A 282 -24.34 -2.58 -8.17
CA LYS A 282 -25.26 -3.75 -8.11
C LYS A 282 -24.56 -5.04 -8.55
N PHE A 283 -23.87 -5.00 -9.69
CA PHE A 283 -23.11 -6.15 -10.20
C PHE A 283 -22.01 -6.59 -9.22
N ARG A 284 -21.27 -5.64 -8.64
CA ARG A 284 -20.26 -5.95 -7.62
C ARG A 284 -20.88 -6.68 -6.42
N MET A 285 -22.01 -6.20 -5.91
CA MET A 285 -22.67 -6.79 -4.75
C MET A 285 -23.26 -8.17 -5.06
N GLU A 286 -24.13 -8.24 -6.06
CA GLU A 286 -24.97 -9.42 -6.32
C GLU A 286 -24.23 -10.54 -7.06
N THR A 287 -23.11 -10.23 -7.74
CA THR A 287 -22.34 -11.22 -8.49
C THR A 287 -20.94 -11.38 -7.89
N GLY A 288 -20.12 -10.34 -7.94
CA GLY A 288 -18.71 -10.43 -7.57
C GLY A 288 -18.47 -10.78 -6.09
N ASN A 289 -19.11 -10.03 -5.19
CA ASN A 289 -19.01 -10.24 -3.75
C ASN A 289 -19.73 -11.52 -3.34
N GLN A 290 -20.95 -11.77 -3.82
CA GLN A 290 -21.69 -12.99 -3.48
C GLN A 290 -20.91 -14.26 -3.86
N ALA A 291 -20.41 -14.36 -5.10
CA ALA A 291 -19.60 -15.51 -5.52
C ALA A 291 -18.33 -15.67 -4.67
N ARG A 292 -17.70 -14.55 -4.28
CA ARG A 292 -16.52 -14.57 -3.38
C ARG A 292 -16.90 -15.08 -1.99
N ILE A 293 -18.03 -14.66 -1.44
CA ILE A 293 -18.54 -15.09 -0.13
C ILE A 293 -18.76 -16.60 -0.13
N ASP A 294 -19.51 -17.11 -1.12
CA ASP A 294 -19.92 -18.50 -1.19
C ASP A 294 -18.71 -19.42 -1.34
N VAL A 295 -17.85 -19.14 -2.33
CA VAL A 295 -16.70 -19.98 -2.64
C VAL A 295 -15.64 -19.92 -1.53
N ARG A 296 -15.31 -18.73 -1.04
CA ARG A 296 -14.28 -18.61 0.00
C ARG A 296 -14.78 -19.12 1.35
N GLY A 297 -16.06 -18.99 1.67
CA GLY A 297 -16.67 -19.53 2.89
C GLY A 297 -16.49 -21.04 3.02
N VAL A 298 -16.79 -21.79 1.95
CA VAL A 298 -16.55 -23.25 1.93
C VAL A 298 -15.05 -23.56 2.02
N LYS A 299 -14.25 -22.91 1.17
CA LYS A 299 -12.80 -23.15 1.08
C LYS A 299 -12.09 -22.92 2.43
N GLN A 300 -12.39 -21.82 3.10
CA GLN A 300 -11.75 -21.49 4.37
C GLN A 300 -12.21 -22.41 5.50
N THR A 301 -13.48 -22.86 5.49
CA THR A 301 -13.99 -23.84 6.46
C THR A 301 -13.20 -25.15 6.37
N ILE A 302 -12.96 -25.63 5.16
CA ILE A 302 -12.15 -26.83 4.91
C ILE A 302 -10.72 -26.60 5.42
N TRP A 303 -10.04 -25.54 4.96
CA TRP A 303 -8.67 -25.24 5.39
C TRP A 303 -8.54 -25.16 6.91
N ARG A 304 -9.44 -24.43 7.57
CA ARG A 304 -9.42 -24.25 9.03
C ARG A 304 -9.55 -25.58 9.77
N SER A 305 -10.31 -26.53 9.24
CA SER A 305 -10.50 -27.86 9.87
C SER A 305 -9.20 -28.68 9.94
N PHE A 306 -8.31 -28.51 8.95
CA PHE A 306 -7.00 -29.17 8.93
C PHE A 306 -5.94 -28.36 9.70
N MET A 307 -5.90 -27.03 9.50
CA MET A 307 -4.97 -26.15 10.22
C MET A 307 -5.12 -26.26 11.74
N ARG A 308 -6.33 -26.51 12.26
CA ARG A 308 -6.54 -26.69 13.70
C ARG A 308 -5.99 -28.00 14.27
N LYS A 309 -5.72 -29.00 13.42
CA LYS A 309 -5.32 -30.35 13.85
C LYS A 309 -3.83 -30.60 13.70
N ASP A 310 -3.16 -29.82 12.86
CA ASP A 310 -1.77 -30.04 12.46
C ASP A 310 -1.03 -28.70 12.32
N GLU A 311 0.02 -28.52 13.11
CA GLU A 311 0.81 -27.28 13.14
C GLU A 311 1.60 -27.07 11.84
N ALA A 312 2.10 -28.12 11.20
CA ALA A 312 2.78 -27.99 9.92
C ALA A 312 1.81 -27.52 8.82
N ILE A 313 0.57 -28.01 8.83
CA ILE A 313 -0.48 -27.52 7.93
C ILE A 313 -0.87 -26.08 8.29
N ASN A 314 -1.01 -25.76 9.58
CA ASN A 314 -1.29 -24.41 10.04
C ASN A 314 -0.27 -23.41 9.48
N ILE A 315 1.02 -23.68 9.67
CA ILE A 315 2.12 -22.87 9.14
C ILE A 315 2.04 -22.82 7.62
N ALA A 316 1.93 -23.95 6.92
CA ALA A 316 1.94 -23.99 5.45
C ALA A 316 0.75 -23.27 4.78
N TYR A 317 -0.38 -23.10 5.49
CA TYR A 317 -1.59 -22.45 4.97
C TYR A 317 -1.91 -21.10 5.60
N ALA A 318 -1.15 -20.64 6.60
CA ALA A 318 -1.42 -19.40 7.33
C ALA A 318 -1.69 -18.20 6.41
N ASN A 319 -0.74 -17.82 5.54
CA ASN A 319 -0.89 -16.64 4.68
C ASN A 319 -2.01 -16.83 3.64
N LYS A 320 -2.11 -18.03 3.05
CA LYS A 320 -3.18 -18.39 2.10
C LYS A 320 -4.56 -18.22 2.75
N TYR A 321 -4.74 -18.70 3.97
CA TYR A 321 -5.97 -18.58 4.74
C TYR A 321 -6.27 -17.12 5.07
N ALA A 322 -5.30 -16.37 5.62
CA ALA A 322 -5.47 -14.97 6.01
C ALA A 322 -5.87 -14.09 4.81
N SER A 323 -5.19 -14.25 3.67
CA SER A 323 -5.52 -13.57 2.41
C SER A 323 -6.92 -13.95 1.89
N SER A 324 -7.32 -15.21 2.07
CA SER A 324 -8.66 -15.66 1.70
C SER A 324 -9.73 -15.00 2.57
N SER A 325 -9.56 -15.10 3.89
CA SER A 325 -10.46 -14.60 4.91
C SER A 325 -10.63 -13.08 4.83
N ASN A 326 -9.54 -12.33 4.59
CA ASN A 326 -9.58 -10.88 4.52
C ASN A 326 -10.56 -10.35 3.48
N TYR A 327 -10.46 -10.80 2.22
CA TYR A 327 -11.40 -10.37 1.18
C TYR A 327 -12.74 -11.09 1.25
N TRP A 328 -12.84 -12.26 1.90
CA TRP A 328 -14.13 -12.88 2.19
C TRP A 328 -14.95 -11.96 3.10
N LYS A 329 -14.37 -11.51 4.22
CA LYS A 329 -15.04 -10.61 5.14
C LYS A 329 -15.26 -9.21 4.55
N ASN A 330 -14.29 -8.68 3.81
CA ASN A 330 -14.47 -7.41 3.09
C ASN A 330 -15.63 -7.43 2.08
N SER A 331 -15.95 -8.60 1.51
CA SER A 331 -17.09 -8.73 0.60
C SER A 331 -18.44 -8.80 1.29
N ILE A 332 -18.47 -9.17 2.57
CA ILE A 332 -19.69 -9.22 3.39
C ILE A 332 -20.07 -7.81 3.87
N GLY A 333 -19.07 -7.02 4.28
CA GLY A 333 -19.25 -5.62 4.65
C GLY A 333 -19.54 -4.74 3.43
#